data_AF-A0A150RZZ2-F1
#
_entry.id   AF-A0A150RZZ2-F1
#
_cell.length_a   1.000
_cell.length_b   1.000
_cell.length_c   1.000
_cell.angle_alpha   90.00
_cell.angle_beta   90.00
_cell.angle_gamma   90.00
#
_symmetry.space_group_name_H-M   'P 1'
#
loop_
_entity.id
_entity.type
_entity.pdbx_description
1 polymer ?
#
loop_
_entity_poly.entity_id
_entity_poly.type
_entity_poly.pdbx_seq_one_letter_code
_entity_poly.pdbx_strand_id
1 'polypeptide(L)'
;GPIVTAQHALTLLPGMEAVLGSIFGDVERAERRVDIETYIYRDDLLGRSFADVMGRAAARGARARLLYDPLGSNETDAPFFDELRRRGVEVRAYRPMAVTLGRGGFLPRDHSRVIVIDDAAYTGGAAWGDEWLPERRGGEGWHDVCTRVEGPCVGDFAYLFEQRWREADGGGERLRDYATGRKYPDLELVADTPDDNARVYARYREAIRRAQERVWIENAYFFPPAGMLKDLVDAVARGVDVQIILPDETDLPIIQRAARAEHPAWLDRGFKLFEFQRDVLHSKFALVDRAWCTIGTFNANPSSLSAVNEVNLFVFDPAFVARVADLFSKDRADSRPVTRATLAERSLTDKAVDSLAHGALSLLDGLIKTSPD
;
A
#
# COMPACT_ATOMS: atom_id res chain seq x y z
N GLY A 1 -6.67 1.92 20.56
CA GLY A 1 -7.50 3.12 20.79
C GLY A 1 -6.96 4.25 19.94
N PRO A 2 -7.80 5.20 19.51
CA PRO A 2 -7.39 6.31 18.67
C PRO A 2 -6.44 7.27 19.38
N ILE A 3 -5.58 7.91 18.61
CA ILE A 3 -4.82 9.10 18.98
C ILE A 3 -5.61 10.28 18.43
N VAL A 4 -6.10 11.14 19.32
CA VAL A 4 -6.75 12.40 18.93
C VAL A 4 -5.67 13.43 18.69
N THR A 5 -5.62 13.96 17.47
CA THR A 5 -4.64 14.93 16.99
C THR A 5 -5.24 16.34 16.99
N ALA A 6 -4.64 17.28 16.25
CA ALA A 6 -5.17 18.63 16.10
C ALA A 6 -6.56 18.71 15.46
N GLN A 7 -6.91 17.80 14.53
CA GLN A 7 -8.18 17.82 13.79
C GLN A 7 -8.78 16.44 13.52
N HIS A 8 -8.10 15.35 13.87
CA HIS A 8 -8.48 13.99 13.50
C HIS A 8 -8.42 13.02 14.69
N ALA A 9 -9.00 11.83 14.51
CA ALA A 9 -8.75 10.68 15.37
C ALA A 9 -8.12 9.58 14.53
N LEU A 10 -6.87 9.21 14.84
CA LEU A 10 -6.06 8.26 14.09
C LEU A 10 -5.89 6.96 14.85
N THR A 11 -6.23 5.82 14.23
CA THR A 11 -5.98 4.49 14.82
C THR A 11 -5.09 3.68 13.88
N LEU A 12 -3.89 3.33 14.37
CA LEU A 12 -3.03 2.34 13.74
C LEU A 12 -3.64 0.94 13.92
N LEU A 13 -3.75 0.19 12.84
CA LEU A 13 -4.27 -1.17 12.79
C LEU A 13 -3.14 -2.13 12.37
N PRO A 14 -2.32 -2.61 13.32
CA PRO A 14 -1.22 -3.53 13.03
C PRO A 14 -1.74 -4.97 12.91
N GLY A 15 -1.52 -5.58 11.75
CA GLY A 15 -1.91 -6.96 11.47
C GLY A 15 -3.40 -7.14 11.17
N MET A 16 -3.71 -8.18 10.39
CA MET A 16 -5.02 -8.33 9.77
C MET A 16 -6.20 -8.51 10.72
N GLU A 17 -6.01 -9.03 11.94
CA GLU A 17 -7.11 -9.07 12.91
C GLU A 17 -7.61 -7.65 13.27
N ALA A 18 -6.69 -6.69 13.46
CA ALA A 18 -7.06 -5.32 13.78
C ALA A 18 -7.72 -4.63 12.58
N VAL A 19 -7.22 -4.88 11.37
CA VAL A 19 -7.75 -4.37 10.11
C VAL A 19 -9.18 -4.89 9.90
N LEU A 20 -9.37 -6.21 9.87
CA LEU A 20 -10.66 -6.85 9.63
C LEU A 20 -11.66 -6.52 10.73
N GLY A 21 -11.27 -6.63 12.00
CA GLY A 21 -12.15 -6.32 13.13
C GLY A 21 -12.64 -4.88 13.13
N SER A 22 -11.78 -3.93 12.72
CA SER A 22 -12.18 -2.52 12.61
C SER A 22 -13.08 -2.27 11.40
N ILE A 23 -12.69 -2.71 10.21
CA ILE A 23 -13.45 -2.45 8.97
C ILE A 23 -14.81 -3.14 9.03
N PHE A 24 -14.86 -4.45 9.34
CA PHE A 24 -16.13 -5.18 9.42
C PHE A 24 -17.03 -4.59 10.51
N GLY A 25 -16.44 -4.18 11.63
CA GLY A 25 -17.16 -3.53 12.72
C GLY A 25 -17.77 -2.17 12.34
N ASP A 26 -17.10 -1.37 11.50
CA ASP A 26 -17.66 -0.13 10.96
C ASP A 26 -18.71 -0.42 9.86
N VAL A 27 -18.47 -1.36 8.93
CA VAL A 27 -19.46 -1.71 7.89
C VAL A 27 -20.74 -2.28 8.49
N GLU A 28 -20.67 -3.11 9.54
CA GLU A 28 -21.88 -3.62 10.23
C GLU A 28 -22.68 -2.55 10.97
N ARG A 29 -22.07 -1.39 11.28
CA ARG A 29 -22.72 -0.23 11.88
C ARG A 29 -23.07 0.87 10.88
N ALA A 30 -22.69 0.73 9.61
CA ALA A 30 -22.87 1.77 8.61
C ALA A 30 -24.36 2.05 8.34
N GLU A 31 -24.71 3.34 8.39
CA GLU A 31 -26.07 3.86 8.19
C GLU A 31 -26.23 4.61 6.86
N ARG A 32 -25.15 5.19 6.31
CA ARG A 32 -25.25 6.12 5.16
C ARG A 32 -24.47 5.65 3.94
N ARG A 33 -23.19 5.28 4.11
CA ARG A 33 -22.31 4.84 3.00
C ARG A 33 -21.26 3.82 3.41
N VAL A 34 -20.93 2.95 2.45
CA VAL A 34 -19.81 2.02 2.49
C VAL A 34 -19.18 2.01 1.09
N ASP A 35 -18.14 2.80 0.89
CA ASP A 35 -17.48 2.98 -0.40
C ASP A 35 -16.09 2.33 -0.34
N ILE A 36 -15.82 1.30 -1.15
CA ILE A 36 -14.62 0.45 -1.10
C ILE A 36 -13.89 0.41 -2.45
N GLU A 37 -12.61 0.79 -2.45
CA GLU A 37 -11.67 0.70 -3.57
C GLU A 37 -10.56 -0.32 -3.23
N THR A 38 -10.26 -1.25 -4.14
CA THR A 38 -9.23 -2.28 -3.94
C THR A 38 -8.64 -2.82 -5.24
N TYR A 39 -7.36 -3.18 -5.21
CA TYR A 39 -6.68 -3.87 -6.31
C TYR A 39 -7.06 -5.37 -6.40
N ILE A 40 -6.85 -6.11 -5.31
CA ILE A 40 -7.16 -7.55 -5.20
C ILE A 40 -8.48 -7.73 -4.44
N TYR A 41 -9.33 -8.57 -5.02
CA TYR A 41 -10.53 -9.14 -4.41
C TYR A 41 -10.67 -10.58 -4.92
N ARG A 42 -10.73 -11.57 -4.02
CA ARG A 42 -10.87 -13.02 -4.29
C ARG A 42 -12.31 -13.51 -4.05
N ASP A 43 -12.70 -14.62 -4.68
CA ASP A 43 -13.95 -15.34 -4.37
C ASP A 43 -13.72 -16.50 -3.36
N ASP A 44 -13.19 -16.16 -2.18
CA ASP A 44 -12.74 -17.10 -1.15
C ASP A 44 -13.42 -16.85 0.22
N LEU A 45 -12.91 -17.40 1.32
CA LEU A 45 -13.57 -17.29 2.63
C LEU A 45 -13.61 -15.82 3.11
N LEU A 46 -12.53 -15.06 2.99
CA LEU A 46 -12.48 -13.64 3.34
C LEU A 46 -13.31 -12.79 2.37
N GLY A 47 -13.13 -12.98 1.07
CA GLY A 47 -13.85 -12.24 0.03
C GLY A 47 -15.36 -12.42 0.15
N ARG A 48 -15.83 -13.66 0.32
CA ARG A 48 -17.26 -13.95 0.58
C ARG A 48 -17.73 -13.37 1.91
N SER A 49 -16.94 -13.46 2.98
CA SER A 49 -17.28 -12.88 4.29
C SER A 49 -17.44 -11.36 4.21
N PHE A 50 -16.60 -10.68 3.44
CA PHE A 50 -16.66 -9.24 3.24
C PHE A 50 -17.83 -8.83 2.33
N ALA A 51 -18.06 -9.57 1.23
CA ALA A 51 -19.26 -9.41 0.40
C ALA A 51 -20.56 -9.60 1.19
N ASP A 52 -20.53 -10.50 2.19
CA ASP A 52 -21.64 -10.74 3.09
C ASP A 52 -22.00 -9.53 3.96
N VAL A 53 -20.98 -8.90 4.53
CA VAL A 53 -21.08 -7.69 5.35
C VAL A 53 -21.52 -6.50 4.50
N MET A 54 -20.97 -6.34 3.29
CA MET A 54 -21.39 -5.32 2.30
C MET A 54 -22.88 -5.46 1.92
N GLY A 55 -23.33 -6.69 1.62
CA GLY A 55 -24.72 -6.96 1.30
C GLY A 55 -25.68 -6.72 2.48
N ARG A 56 -25.24 -6.95 3.72
CA ARG A 56 -26.01 -6.58 4.92
C ARG A 56 -26.12 -5.06 5.10
N ALA A 57 -25.06 -4.30 4.81
CA ALA A 57 -25.13 -2.83 4.83
C ALA A 57 -26.11 -2.29 3.78
N ALA A 58 -26.06 -2.80 2.55
CA ALA A 58 -27.03 -2.46 1.51
C ALA A 58 -28.47 -2.79 1.92
N ALA A 59 -28.71 -3.96 2.51
CA ALA A 59 -30.03 -4.38 3.00
C ALA A 59 -30.57 -3.52 4.16
N ARG A 60 -29.70 -2.86 4.94
CA ARG A 60 -30.09 -1.87 5.96
C ARG A 60 -30.38 -0.47 5.39
N GLY A 61 -30.09 -0.23 4.10
CA GLY A 61 -30.32 1.03 3.40
C GLY A 61 -29.10 1.95 3.27
N ALA A 62 -27.92 1.54 3.75
CA ALA A 62 -26.69 2.27 3.50
C ALA A 62 -26.26 2.10 2.02
N ARG A 63 -25.75 3.15 1.38
CA ARG A 63 -25.23 3.04 0.00
C ARG A 63 -23.91 2.26 0.00
N ALA A 64 -23.93 1.03 -0.48
CA ALA A 64 -22.74 0.19 -0.60
C ALA A 64 -22.18 0.19 -2.04
N ARG A 65 -20.91 0.56 -2.20
CA ARG A 65 -20.21 0.62 -3.49
C ARG A 65 -18.88 -0.11 -3.42
N LEU A 66 -18.61 -0.98 -4.40
CA LEU A 66 -17.34 -1.70 -4.57
C LEU A 66 -16.73 -1.38 -5.93
N LEU A 67 -15.55 -0.78 -5.91
CA LEU A 67 -14.65 -0.61 -7.05
C LEU A 67 -13.49 -1.60 -6.92
N TYR A 68 -13.28 -2.40 -7.95
CA TYR A 68 -12.19 -3.37 -8.01
C TYR A 68 -11.36 -3.19 -9.28
N ASP A 69 -10.08 -3.52 -9.23
CA ASP A 69 -9.21 -3.58 -10.41
C ASP A 69 -9.27 -4.98 -11.06
N PRO A 70 -9.70 -5.11 -12.34
CA PRO A 70 -9.72 -6.40 -13.04
C PRO A 70 -8.37 -7.07 -13.26
N LEU A 71 -7.24 -6.38 -13.09
CA LEU A 71 -5.90 -7.00 -13.15
C LEU A 71 -5.56 -7.71 -11.84
N GLY A 72 -5.80 -7.07 -10.70
CA GLY A 72 -5.55 -7.65 -9.37
C GLY A 72 -6.63 -8.63 -8.93
N SER A 73 -7.85 -8.53 -9.47
CA SER A 73 -8.97 -9.43 -9.20
C SER A 73 -9.24 -10.39 -10.37
N ASN A 74 -8.20 -10.77 -11.12
CA ASN A 74 -8.30 -11.57 -12.36
C ASN A 74 -8.71 -13.04 -12.13
N GLU A 75 -8.56 -13.56 -10.90
CA GLU A 75 -9.02 -14.90 -10.49
C GLU A 75 -10.46 -14.90 -9.95
N THR A 76 -11.15 -13.75 -9.95
CA THR A 76 -12.53 -13.61 -9.46
C THR A 76 -13.51 -13.46 -10.61
N ASP A 77 -14.31 -14.51 -10.84
CA ASP A 77 -15.24 -14.56 -11.98
C ASP A 77 -16.42 -13.57 -11.84
N ALA A 78 -16.92 -13.10 -12.99
CA ALA A 78 -18.05 -12.17 -13.06
C ALA A 78 -19.31 -12.56 -12.23
N PRO A 79 -19.72 -13.84 -12.10
CA PRO A 79 -20.88 -14.24 -11.30
C PRO A 79 -20.77 -13.88 -9.81
N PHE A 80 -19.56 -13.77 -9.25
CA PHE A 80 -19.33 -13.30 -7.88
C PHE A 80 -19.76 -11.83 -7.73
N PHE A 81 -19.27 -10.97 -8.62
CA PHE A 81 -19.65 -9.56 -8.65
C PHE A 81 -21.15 -9.35 -8.98
N ASP A 82 -21.74 -10.23 -9.79
CA ASP A 82 -23.18 -10.22 -10.05
C ASP A 82 -24.02 -10.69 -8.85
N GLU A 83 -23.46 -11.49 -7.93
CA GLU A 83 -24.10 -11.76 -6.64
C GLU A 83 -24.17 -10.52 -5.76
N LEU A 84 -23.05 -9.80 -5.61
CA LEU A 84 -22.99 -8.52 -4.91
C LEU A 84 -24.01 -7.52 -5.47
N ARG A 85 -24.11 -7.40 -6.80
CA ARG A 85 -25.14 -6.57 -7.47
C ARG A 85 -26.57 -6.98 -7.12
N ARG A 86 -26.87 -8.28 -7.12
CA ARG A 86 -28.19 -8.83 -6.69
C ARG A 86 -28.51 -8.55 -5.23
N ARG A 87 -27.51 -8.27 -4.39
CA ARG A 87 -27.64 -7.93 -2.96
C ARG A 87 -27.73 -6.42 -2.71
N GLY A 88 -27.80 -5.59 -3.76
CA GLY A 88 -27.94 -4.14 -3.67
C GLY A 88 -26.61 -3.38 -3.52
N VAL A 89 -25.47 -4.05 -3.68
CA VAL A 89 -24.16 -3.37 -3.74
C VAL A 89 -23.92 -2.89 -5.17
N GLU A 90 -23.61 -1.61 -5.36
CA GLU A 90 -23.14 -1.13 -6.66
C GLU A 90 -21.73 -1.66 -6.89
N VAL A 91 -21.48 -2.41 -7.96
CA VAL A 91 -20.16 -2.98 -8.26
C VAL A 91 -19.68 -2.56 -9.65
N ARG A 92 -18.49 -1.97 -9.72
CA ARG A 92 -17.86 -1.50 -10.97
C ARG A 92 -16.42 -1.95 -11.10
N ALA A 93 -15.96 -2.08 -12.34
CA ALA A 93 -14.58 -2.42 -12.68
C ALA A 93 -13.79 -1.15 -13.01
N TYR A 94 -12.68 -0.89 -12.31
CA TYR A 94 -11.81 0.22 -12.66
C TYR A 94 -11.19 -0.01 -14.06
N ARG A 95 -11.45 0.91 -14.99
CA ARG A 95 -10.92 0.95 -16.38
C ARG A 95 -10.80 -0.45 -17.03
N PRO A 96 -11.82 -0.98 -17.73
CA PRO A 96 -11.80 -2.33 -18.30
C PRO A 96 -10.50 -2.67 -19.06
N MET A 97 -10.04 -3.93 -18.97
CA MET A 97 -8.75 -4.35 -19.56
C MET A 97 -8.64 -4.01 -21.06
N ALA A 98 -9.73 -4.14 -21.82
CA ALA A 98 -9.80 -3.75 -23.23
C ALA A 98 -9.52 -2.25 -23.48
N VAL A 99 -9.90 -1.36 -22.55
CA VAL A 99 -9.60 0.08 -22.61
C VAL A 99 -8.13 0.36 -22.30
N THR A 100 -7.53 -0.44 -21.42
CA THR A 100 -6.10 -0.32 -21.02
C THR A 100 -5.15 -0.77 -22.15
N LEU A 101 -5.58 -1.71 -22.98
CA LEU A 101 -4.78 -2.23 -24.11
C LEU A 101 -5.10 -1.55 -25.45
N GLY A 102 -6.29 -0.97 -25.61
CA GLY A 102 -6.84 -0.53 -26.90
C GLY A 102 -6.38 0.83 -27.45
N ARG A 103 -5.44 1.54 -26.80
CA ARG A 103 -5.02 2.90 -27.19
C ARG A 103 -3.51 3.13 -27.30
N GLY A 104 -2.72 2.07 -27.43
CA GLY A 104 -1.28 2.18 -27.73
C GLY A 104 -0.38 2.61 -26.56
N GLY A 105 -0.90 2.60 -25.33
CA GLY A 105 -0.13 2.86 -24.11
C GLY A 105 -0.81 2.23 -22.88
N PHE A 106 -0.01 1.74 -21.93
CA PHE A 106 -0.51 1.18 -20.67
C PHE A 106 -0.97 2.30 -19.75
N LEU A 107 -2.28 2.41 -19.52
CA LEU A 107 -2.83 3.32 -18.51
C LEU A 107 -2.55 2.78 -17.09
N PRO A 108 -2.17 3.65 -16.12
CA PRO A 108 -1.94 3.21 -14.74
C PRO A 108 -3.14 2.48 -14.13
N ARG A 109 -2.87 1.29 -13.56
CA ARG A 109 -3.85 0.46 -12.83
C ARG A 109 -4.12 0.99 -11.43
N ASP A 110 -5.17 0.53 -10.78
CA ASP A 110 -5.57 1.00 -9.46
C ASP A 110 -4.99 0.12 -8.35
N HIS A 111 -3.81 0.47 -7.86
CA HIS A 111 -3.20 -0.13 -6.67
C HIS A 111 -3.58 0.63 -5.39
N SER A 112 -4.41 1.68 -5.51
CA SER A 112 -4.86 2.46 -4.37
C SER A 112 -5.88 1.68 -3.53
N ARG A 113 -5.99 2.09 -2.27
CA ARG A 113 -6.96 1.55 -1.33
C ARG A 113 -7.58 2.67 -0.54
N VAL A 114 -8.81 2.98 -0.90
CA VAL A 114 -9.66 4.00 -0.30
C VAL A 114 -10.93 3.31 0.19
N ILE A 115 -11.12 3.33 1.51
CA ILE A 115 -12.31 2.81 2.17
C ILE A 115 -12.95 3.97 2.92
N VAL A 116 -14.24 4.22 2.69
CA VAL A 116 -15.00 5.25 3.39
C VAL A 116 -16.28 4.65 3.94
N ILE A 117 -16.43 4.68 5.26
CA ILE A 117 -17.58 4.13 5.98
C ILE A 117 -18.12 5.24 6.88
N ASP A 118 -19.26 5.81 6.49
CA ASP A 118 -19.87 6.98 7.13
C ASP A 118 -18.87 8.13 7.42
N ASP A 119 -18.44 8.29 8.68
CA ASP A 119 -17.54 9.35 9.16
C ASP A 119 -16.10 8.86 9.42
N ALA A 120 -15.77 7.63 8.99
CA ALA A 120 -14.44 7.05 9.05
C ALA A 120 -13.90 6.74 7.64
N ALA A 121 -12.58 6.76 7.49
CA ALA A 121 -11.88 6.31 6.29
C ALA A 121 -10.66 5.47 6.62
N TYR A 122 -10.22 4.64 5.68
CA TYR A 122 -9.07 3.75 5.84
C TYR A 122 -8.20 3.69 4.58
N THR A 123 -6.90 3.46 4.80
CA THR A 123 -5.93 3.03 3.78
C THR A 123 -4.79 2.21 4.39
N GLY A 124 -4.06 1.48 3.55
CA GLY A 124 -3.00 0.52 3.90
C GLY A 124 -2.86 -0.57 2.84
N GLY A 125 -1.94 -1.52 3.06
CA GLY A 125 -1.60 -2.57 2.09
C GLY A 125 -2.63 -3.71 1.97
N ALA A 126 -3.48 -3.89 2.97
CA ALA A 126 -4.34 -5.07 3.17
C ALA A 126 -5.40 -5.28 2.09
N ALA A 127 -5.45 -6.46 1.45
CA ALA A 127 -6.43 -6.80 0.42
C ALA A 127 -7.52 -7.78 0.91
N TRP A 128 -8.40 -8.22 -0.01
CA TRP A 128 -9.52 -9.10 0.25
C TRP A 128 -9.31 -10.48 -0.38
N GLY A 129 -8.51 -11.30 0.30
CA GLY A 129 -8.33 -12.72 0.00
C GLY A 129 -7.81 -13.48 1.21
N ASP A 130 -7.91 -14.81 1.20
CA ASP A 130 -7.55 -15.70 2.31
C ASP A 130 -6.05 -15.61 2.66
N GLU A 131 -5.23 -15.08 1.75
CA GLU A 131 -3.84 -14.67 2.03
C GLU A 131 -3.79 -13.70 3.24
N TRP A 132 -4.69 -12.72 3.30
CA TRP A 132 -4.83 -11.74 4.39
C TRP A 132 -5.73 -12.21 5.55
N LEU A 133 -6.35 -13.38 5.47
CA LEU A 133 -7.16 -13.90 6.58
C LEU A 133 -6.22 -14.52 7.65
N PRO A 134 -6.34 -14.14 8.95
CA PRO A 134 -5.48 -14.72 9.99
C PRO A 134 -5.56 -16.25 10.06
N GLU A 135 -4.42 -16.94 10.22
CA GLU A 135 -4.33 -18.42 10.23
C GLU A 135 -5.38 -19.11 11.11
N ARG A 136 -5.61 -18.59 12.33
CA ARG A 136 -6.62 -19.10 13.27
C ARG A 136 -8.07 -19.07 12.76
N ARG A 137 -8.31 -18.39 11.64
CA ARG A 137 -9.60 -18.26 10.93
C ARG A 137 -9.61 -19.00 9.59
N GLY A 138 -8.51 -19.64 9.20
CA GLY A 138 -8.39 -20.50 8.02
C GLY A 138 -7.61 -19.92 6.83
N GLY A 139 -6.93 -18.78 6.98
CA GLY A 139 -6.11 -18.17 5.91
C GLY A 139 -4.60 -18.30 6.12
N GLU A 140 -3.83 -17.50 5.37
CA GLU A 140 -2.35 -17.51 5.38
C GLU A 140 -1.72 -16.47 6.33
N GLY A 141 -2.51 -15.56 6.89
CA GLY A 141 -2.08 -14.66 7.96
C GLY A 141 -1.10 -13.55 7.57
N TRP A 142 -1.07 -13.10 6.31
CA TRP A 142 -0.13 -12.06 5.84
C TRP A 142 -0.10 -10.82 6.76
N HIS A 143 1.11 -10.34 7.06
CA HIS A 143 1.35 -9.16 7.90
C HIS A 143 1.19 -7.87 7.09
N ASP A 144 0.17 -7.10 7.43
CA ASP A 144 -0.16 -5.82 6.79
C ASP A 144 -0.60 -4.78 7.83
N VAL A 145 -0.60 -3.52 7.42
CA VAL A 145 -0.84 -2.36 8.29
C VAL A 145 -1.78 -1.38 7.61
N CYS A 146 -2.88 -1.06 8.28
CA CYS A 146 -3.78 0.02 7.86
C CYS A 146 -3.84 1.13 8.90
N THR A 147 -4.30 2.31 8.48
CA THR A 147 -4.72 3.39 9.38
C THR A 147 -6.21 3.65 9.19
N ARG A 148 -6.94 3.79 10.30
CA ARG A 148 -8.30 4.34 10.34
C ARG A 148 -8.24 5.80 10.76
N VAL A 149 -8.97 6.65 10.05
CA VAL A 149 -9.03 8.11 10.23
C VAL A 149 -10.48 8.53 10.43
N GLU A 150 -10.76 9.34 11.45
CA GLU A 150 -11.97 10.17 11.53
C GLU A 150 -11.58 11.65 11.48
N GLY A 151 -12.49 12.50 11.01
CA GLY A 151 -12.31 13.96 10.93
C GLY A 151 -12.35 14.49 9.49
N PRO A 152 -11.98 15.77 9.26
CA PRO A 152 -12.16 16.45 7.97
C PRO A 152 -11.57 15.74 6.75
N CYS A 153 -10.43 15.04 6.90
CA CYS A 153 -9.76 14.29 5.84
C CYS A 153 -10.62 13.16 5.24
N VAL A 154 -11.65 12.67 5.94
CA VAL A 154 -12.62 11.70 5.39
C VAL A 154 -13.34 12.26 4.15
N GLY A 155 -13.47 13.59 4.05
CA GLY A 155 -13.93 14.25 2.83
C GLY A 155 -12.98 14.11 1.64
N ASP A 156 -11.67 14.10 1.89
CA ASP A 156 -10.65 13.93 0.86
C ASP A 156 -10.58 12.46 0.40
N PHE A 157 -10.69 11.47 1.32
CA PHE A 157 -10.86 10.05 0.95
C PHE A 157 -12.12 9.84 0.09
N ALA A 158 -13.26 10.41 0.48
CA ALA A 158 -14.48 10.32 -0.32
C ALA A 158 -14.32 10.97 -1.71
N TYR A 159 -13.54 12.06 -1.80
CA TYR A 159 -13.22 12.71 -3.07
C TYR A 159 -12.35 11.82 -3.97
N LEU A 160 -11.33 11.14 -3.43
CA LEU A 160 -10.53 10.15 -4.17
C LEU A 160 -11.42 9.04 -4.74
N PHE A 161 -12.28 8.44 -3.90
CA PHE A 161 -13.17 7.36 -4.31
C PHE A 161 -14.10 7.78 -5.46
N GLU A 162 -14.77 8.94 -5.34
CA GLU A 162 -15.69 9.42 -6.39
C GLU A 162 -14.99 9.63 -7.75
N GLN A 163 -13.69 9.91 -7.75
CA GLN A 163 -12.92 10.09 -8.97
C GLN A 163 -12.61 8.75 -9.64
N ARG A 164 -12.13 7.76 -8.88
CA ARG A 164 -11.90 6.40 -9.37
C ARG A 164 -13.22 5.74 -9.81
N TRP A 165 -14.30 5.96 -9.07
CA TRP A 165 -15.67 5.52 -9.40
C TRP A 165 -16.19 6.07 -10.74
N ARG A 166 -15.77 7.29 -11.12
CA ARG A 166 -16.09 7.94 -12.40
C ARG A 166 -15.24 7.43 -13.56
N GLU A 167 -14.04 6.89 -13.30
CA GLU A 167 -13.18 6.31 -14.33
C GLU A 167 -13.47 4.82 -14.59
N ALA A 168 -14.37 4.23 -13.81
CA ALA A 168 -14.80 2.84 -13.94
C ALA A 168 -15.59 2.57 -15.23
N ASP A 169 -15.70 1.30 -15.59
CA ASP A 169 -16.49 0.75 -16.72
C ASP A 169 -16.18 1.37 -18.12
N GLY A 170 -15.11 2.17 -18.23
CA GLY A 170 -14.57 2.68 -19.49
C GLY A 170 -14.96 4.12 -19.84
N GLY A 171 -15.61 4.87 -18.95
CA GLY A 171 -15.90 6.28 -19.23
C GLY A 171 -16.46 7.11 -18.07
N GLY A 172 -16.03 8.37 -18.03
CA GLY A 172 -16.61 9.44 -17.23
C GLY A 172 -15.85 10.75 -17.39
N GLU A 173 -16.49 11.88 -17.08
CA GLU A 173 -15.77 13.15 -16.89
C GLU A 173 -15.02 13.10 -15.55
N ARG A 174 -13.68 13.17 -15.63
CA ARG A 174 -12.79 13.47 -14.49
C ARG A 174 -13.22 14.80 -13.88
N LEU A 175 -13.31 14.94 -12.56
CA LEU A 175 -13.64 16.26 -12.00
C LEU A 175 -12.47 17.20 -12.30
N ARG A 176 -12.79 18.38 -12.85
CA ARG A 176 -11.81 19.31 -13.44
C ARG A 176 -10.77 19.83 -12.45
N ASP A 177 -11.07 19.75 -11.16
CA ASP A 177 -10.23 20.21 -10.06
C ASP A 177 -9.63 19.05 -9.23
N TYR A 178 -9.34 17.88 -9.85
CA TYR A 178 -8.77 16.73 -9.15
C TYR A 178 -7.38 17.00 -8.57
N ALA A 179 -7.36 17.46 -7.31
CA ALA A 179 -6.17 17.72 -6.54
C ALA A 179 -6.13 16.84 -5.28
N THR A 180 -4.95 16.30 -4.99
CA THR A 180 -4.65 15.50 -3.80
C THR A 180 -3.54 16.19 -2.98
N GLY A 181 -3.38 15.85 -1.71
CA GLY A 181 -2.40 16.50 -0.84
C GLY A 181 -2.90 17.78 -0.18
N ARG A 182 -4.16 17.79 0.26
CA ARG A 182 -4.66 18.84 1.17
C ARG A 182 -3.91 18.71 2.50
N LYS A 183 -3.28 19.81 2.93
CA LYS A 183 -2.50 19.85 4.15
C LYS A 183 -3.36 20.26 5.33
N TYR A 184 -3.48 19.36 6.31
CA TYR A 184 -3.97 19.65 7.64
C TYR A 184 -2.78 19.90 8.59
N PRO A 185 -2.99 20.42 9.81
CA PRO A 185 -1.90 20.64 10.76
C PRO A 185 -1.15 19.36 11.17
N ASP A 186 -1.82 18.22 11.08
CA ASP A 186 -1.43 16.93 11.63
C ASP A 186 -1.26 15.81 10.58
N LEU A 187 -1.79 15.98 9.37
CA LEU A 187 -1.68 14.98 8.29
C LEU A 187 -1.86 15.57 6.88
N GLU A 188 -1.52 14.78 5.86
CA GLU A 188 -1.78 15.04 4.44
C GLU A 188 -2.15 13.70 3.76
N LEU A 189 -3.30 13.64 3.08
CA LEU A 189 -3.65 12.50 2.23
C LEU A 189 -3.21 12.78 0.80
N VAL A 190 -2.29 11.98 0.27
CA VAL A 190 -1.83 12.10 -1.13
C VAL A 190 -2.13 10.80 -1.85
N ALA A 191 -2.84 10.91 -2.95
CA ALA A 191 -2.88 9.89 -3.97
C ALA A 191 -2.26 10.42 -5.26
N ASP A 192 -1.66 9.51 -6.02
CA ASP A 192 -1.25 9.77 -7.38
C ASP A 192 -2.47 10.00 -8.28
N THR A 193 -2.29 10.77 -9.35
CA THR A 193 -3.35 11.14 -10.28
C THR A 193 -3.00 10.69 -11.69
N PRO A 194 -3.98 10.54 -12.61
CA PRO A 194 -3.67 10.16 -13.98
C PRO A 194 -2.80 11.16 -14.77
N ASP A 195 -2.56 12.37 -14.24
CA ASP A 195 -1.66 13.37 -14.85
C ASP A 195 -0.35 13.56 -14.05
N ASP A 196 -0.22 12.92 -12.87
CA ASP A 196 0.92 13.04 -11.96
C ASP A 196 1.00 11.78 -11.07
N ASN A 197 1.76 10.79 -11.55
CA ASN A 197 1.94 9.46 -10.95
C ASN A 197 3.12 9.36 -9.97
N ALA A 198 3.71 10.49 -9.58
CA ALA A 198 4.91 10.53 -8.74
C ALA A 198 4.71 11.34 -7.44
N ARG A 199 3.47 11.64 -7.05
CA ARG A 199 3.14 12.51 -5.90
C ARG A 199 3.51 11.86 -4.59
N VAL A 200 3.14 10.60 -4.42
CA VAL A 200 3.47 9.82 -3.22
C VAL A 200 5.00 9.66 -3.12
N TYR A 201 5.64 9.24 -4.21
CA TYR A 201 7.11 9.15 -4.32
C TYR A 201 7.83 10.48 -4.00
N ALA A 202 7.31 11.61 -4.49
CA ALA A 202 7.88 12.92 -4.23
C ALA A 202 7.84 13.29 -2.74
N ARG A 203 6.78 12.92 -2.00
CA ARG A 203 6.68 13.12 -0.54
C ARG A 203 7.69 12.26 0.23
N TYR A 204 7.85 10.98 -0.14
CA TYR A 204 8.92 10.14 0.43
C TYR A 204 10.29 10.80 0.23
N ARG A 205 10.62 11.22 -0.99
CA ARG A 205 11.91 11.86 -1.29
C ARG A 205 12.09 13.19 -0.56
N GLU A 206 11.05 14.02 -0.44
CA GLU A 206 11.09 15.27 0.33
C GLU A 206 11.43 15.02 1.81
N ALA A 207 10.81 14.00 2.42
CA ALA A 207 11.08 13.63 3.80
C ALA A 207 12.50 13.07 3.98
N ILE A 208 12.92 12.10 3.15
CA ILE A 208 14.27 11.49 3.22
C ILE A 208 15.39 12.55 3.04
N ARG A 209 15.21 13.52 2.14
CA ARG A 209 16.15 14.63 1.96
C ARG A 209 16.23 15.59 3.14
N ARG A 210 15.19 15.66 3.99
CA ARG A 210 15.16 16.48 5.21
C ARG A 210 15.56 15.72 6.48
N ALA A 211 15.57 14.38 6.46
CA ALA A 211 15.88 13.54 7.62
C ALA A 211 17.19 13.93 8.32
N GLN A 212 17.15 14.00 9.65
CA GLN A 212 18.27 14.36 10.54
C GLN A 212 18.67 13.24 11.53
N GLU A 213 17.73 12.40 11.96
CA GLU A 213 17.92 11.36 12.98
C GLU A 213 17.80 9.96 12.37
N ARG A 214 16.69 9.67 11.66
CA ARG A 214 16.41 8.33 11.14
C ARG A 214 15.53 8.31 9.89
N VAL A 215 15.69 7.28 9.08
CA VAL A 215 14.73 6.85 8.05
C VAL A 215 14.51 5.35 8.21
N TRP A 216 13.34 4.95 8.71
CA TRP A 216 12.98 3.55 8.88
C TRP A 216 11.86 3.19 7.90
N ILE A 217 11.99 2.12 7.12
CA ILE A 217 11.06 1.72 6.07
C ILE A 217 10.72 0.23 6.22
N GLU A 218 9.44 -0.11 6.19
CA GLU A 218 8.96 -1.47 6.00
C GLU A 218 8.18 -1.52 4.67
N ASN A 219 8.57 -2.41 3.77
CA ASN A 219 7.96 -2.46 2.44
C ASN A 219 8.07 -3.84 1.79
N ALA A 220 6.91 -4.40 1.43
CA ALA A 220 6.79 -5.70 0.75
C ALA A 220 7.69 -5.84 -0.49
N TYR A 221 7.81 -4.80 -1.31
CA TYR A 221 8.50 -4.88 -2.60
C TYR A 221 9.55 -3.76 -2.75
N PHE A 222 10.46 -3.67 -1.78
CA PHE A 222 11.53 -2.66 -1.74
C PHE A 222 12.61 -2.90 -2.82
N PHE A 223 12.51 -2.19 -3.93
CA PHE A 223 13.53 -2.09 -4.97
C PHE A 223 13.65 -0.62 -5.43
N PRO A 224 14.17 0.28 -4.57
CA PRO A 224 13.89 1.71 -4.62
C PRO A 224 14.36 2.35 -5.93
N PRO A 225 13.51 3.12 -6.62
CA PRO A 225 13.92 3.87 -7.81
C PRO A 225 15.14 4.75 -7.50
N ALA A 226 16.05 4.90 -8.48
CA ALA A 226 17.39 5.47 -8.27
C ALA A 226 17.43 6.81 -7.51
N GLY A 227 16.42 7.67 -7.69
CA GLY A 227 16.31 8.93 -6.94
C GLY A 227 16.06 8.75 -5.44
N MET A 228 15.26 7.76 -5.04
CA MET A 228 15.07 7.40 -3.63
C MET A 228 16.31 6.70 -3.06
N LEU A 229 16.92 5.78 -3.81
CA LEU A 229 18.18 5.13 -3.38
C LEU A 229 19.28 6.18 -3.14
N LYS A 230 19.43 7.16 -4.04
CA LYS A 230 20.36 8.28 -3.85
C LYS A 230 20.04 9.08 -2.58
N ASP A 231 18.79 9.50 -2.41
CA ASP A 231 18.37 10.30 -1.24
C ASP A 231 18.64 9.56 0.09
N LEU A 232 18.46 8.22 0.13
CA LEU A 232 18.77 7.37 1.28
C LEU A 232 20.28 7.26 1.55
N VAL A 233 21.10 7.11 0.52
CA VAL A 233 22.57 7.08 0.64
C VAL A 233 23.11 8.44 1.11
N ASP A 234 22.56 9.53 0.57
CA ASP A 234 22.85 10.88 1.05
C ASP A 234 22.41 11.06 2.51
N ALA A 235 21.38 10.35 2.99
CA ALA A 235 20.95 10.39 4.39
C ALA A 235 21.97 9.69 5.31
N VAL A 236 22.44 8.48 4.96
CA VAL A 236 23.50 7.82 5.73
C VAL A 236 24.78 8.67 5.77
N ALA A 237 25.13 9.33 4.66
CA ALA A 237 26.27 10.25 4.61
C ALA A 237 26.14 11.47 5.55
N ARG A 238 24.91 11.84 5.96
CA ARG A 238 24.64 12.86 7.01
C ARG A 238 24.64 12.29 8.43
N GLY A 239 24.83 10.98 8.61
CA GLY A 239 24.74 10.30 9.91
C GLY A 239 23.34 9.82 10.30
N VAL A 240 22.37 9.86 9.38
CA VAL A 240 20.99 9.41 9.62
C VAL A 240 20.92 7.89 9.72
N ASP A 241 20.20 7.37 10.73
CA ASP A 241 19.99 5.94 10.91
C ASP A 241 18.99 5.37 9.90
N VAL A 242 19.49 4.73 8.85
CA VAL A 242 18.67 4.09 7.80
C VAL A 242 18.46 2.61 8.09
N GLN A 243 17.20 2.21 8.32
CA GLN A 243 16.80 0.82 8.59
C GLN A 243 15.69 0.38 7.63
N ILE A 244 15.83 -0.80 7.01
CA ILE A 244 14.83 -1.36 6.10
C ILE A 244 14.41 -2.76 6.58
N ILE A 245 13.11 -2.97 6.76
CA ILE A 245 12.50 -4.30 6.93
C ILE A 245 11.94 -4.77 5.58
N LEU A 246 12.26 -6.00 5.23
CA LEU A 246 12.04 -6.66 3.93
C LEU A 246 11.36 -8.02 4.15
N PRO A 247 10.64 -8.59 3.16
CA PRO A 247 10.11 -9.95 3.25
C PRO A 247 11.22 -11.02 3.18
N ASP A 248 11.15 -12.05 4.04
CA ASP A 248 11.83 -13.35 3.77
C ASP A 248 10.97 -14.26 2.88
N GLU A 249 9.64 -14.19 3.02
CA GLU A 249 8.64 -14.86 2.18
C GLU A 249 7.80 -13.83 1.41
N THR A 250 7.49 -14.10 0.14
CA THR A 250 6.78 -13.18 -0.77
C THR A 250 6.11 -13.91 -1.93
N ASP A 251 5.01 -13.34 -2.40
CA ASP A 251 4.31 -13.66 -3.65
C ASP A 251 5.00 -13.14 -4.92
N LEU A 252 5.92 -12.16 -4.79
CA LEU A 252 6.73 -11.64 -5.90
C LEU A 252 8.24 -11.95 -5.76
N PRO A 253 8.67 -13.23 -5.84
CA PRO A 253 10.07 -13.63 -5.70
C PRO A 253 11.06 -12.85 -6.58
N ILE A 254 10.66 -12.42 -7.78
CA ILE A 254 11.55 -11.67 -8.68
C ILE A 254 12.03 -10.35 -8.06
N ILE A 255 11.16 -9.63 -7.32
CA ILE A 255 11.53 -8.35 -6.70
C ILE A 255 12.43 -8.61 -5.48
N GLN A 256 12.07 -9.57 -4.63
CA GLN A 256 12.89 -9.95 -3.48
C GLN A 256 14.27 -10.46 -3.92
N ARG A 257 14.35 -11.31 -4.95
CA ARG A 257 15.61 -11.81 -5.51
C ARG A 257 16.46 -10.68 -6.09
N ALA A 258 15.86 -9.70 -6.77
CA ALA A 258 16.54 -8.50 -7.23
C ALA A 258 17.06 -7.62 -6.08
N ALA A 259 16.26 -7.41 -5.02
CA ALA A 259 16.69 -6.69 -3.82
C ALA A 259 17.82 -7.41 -3.08
N ARG A 260 17.74 -8.74 -2.96
CA ARG A 260 18.78 -9.59 -2.35
C ARG A 260 20.13 -9.53 -3.08
N ALA A 261 20.14 -9.27 -4.39
CA ALA A 261 21.37 -8.98 -5.14
C ALA A 261 22.04 -7.66 -4.72
N GLU A 262 21.24 -6.65 -4.33
CA GLU A 262 21.70 -5.34 -3.89
C GLU A 262 22.07 -5.28 -2.40
N HIS A 263 21.60 -6.21 -1.56
CA HIS A 263 21.92 -6.26 -0.11
C HIS A 263 23.42 -6.05 0.21
N PRO A 264 24.39 -6.69 -0.47
CA PRO A 264 25.82 -6.44 -0.24
C PRO A 264 26.20 -4.97 -0.37
N ALA A 265 25.65 -4.29 -1.37
CA ALA A 265 25.97 -2.92 -1.75
C ALA A 265 25.15 -1.88 -0.96
N TRP A 266 24.01 -2.27 -0.37
CA TRP A 266 23.29 -1.45 0.60
C TRP A 266 23.96 -1.49 1.99
N LEU A 267 24.45 -2.66 2.42
CA LEU A 267 25.23 -2.79 3.66
C LEU A 267 26.53 -1.97 3.60
N ASP A 268 27.25 -1.97 2.47
CA ASP A 268 28.45 -1.13 2.28
C ASP A 268 28.16 0.38 2.33
N ARG A 269 26.91 0.76 2.00
CA ARG A 269 26.42 2.14 2.09
C ARG A 269 25.81 2.46 3.47
N GLY A 270 25.99 1.56 4.45
CA GLY A 270 25.61 1.75 5.86
C GLY A 270 24.13 1.53 6.17
N PHE A 271 23.35 0.92 5.27
CA PHE A 271 21.96 0.57 5.56
C PHE A 271 21.92 -0.60 6.55
N LYS A 272 20.95 -0.61 7.47
CA LYS A 272 20.66 -1.76 8.32
C LYS A 272 19.46 -2.51 7.74
N LEU A 273 19.64 -3.76 7.39
CA LEU A 273 18.65 -4.56 6.67
C LEU A 273 18.15 -5.71 7.56
N PHE A 274 16.85 -5.95 7.54
CA PHE A 274 16.16 -6.97 8.32
C PHE A 274 15.18 -7.72 7.42
N GLU A 275 15.18 -9.05 7.47
CA GLU A 275 14.21 -9.90 6.77
C GLU A 275 13.19 -10.41 7.79
N PHE A 276 11.92 -10.04 7.63
CA PHE A 276 10.83 -10.41 8.53
C PHE A 276 10.58 -11.93 8.49
N GLN A 277 10.35 -12.55 9.66
CA GLN A 277 10.35 -14.02 9.81
C GLN A 277 9.02 -14.60 10.29
N ARG A 278 8.03 -13.78 10.68
CA ARG A 278 6.81 -14.28 11.35
C ARG A 278 5.77 -14.80 10.37
N ASP A 279 5.40 -13.95 9.41
CA ASP A 279 4.37 -14.19 8.39
C ASP A 279 4.85 -13.61 7.04
N VAL A 280 4.12 -13.81 5.94
CA VAL A 280 4.39 -13.10 4.67
C VAL A 280 4.22 -11.58 4.88
N LEU A 281 5.26 -10.79 4.60
CA LEU A 281 5.23 -9.34 4.80
C LEU A 281 4.66 -8.63 3.58
N HIS A 282 3.50 -7.98 3.77
CA HIS A 282 2.84 -7.18 2.73
C HIS A 282 2.65 -5.70 3.11
N SER A 283 3.10 -5.26 4.29
CA SER A 283 2.95 -3.85 4.72
C SER A 283 3.76 -2.86 3.85
N LYS A 284 3.32 -1.59 3.84
CA LYS A 284 4.04 -0.45 3.25
C LYS A 284 3.94 0.75 4.19
N PHE A 285 4.99 1.00 4.98
CA PHE A 285 5.06 2.18 5.81
C PHE A 285 6.50 2.70 5.99
N ALA A 286 6.62 3.98 6.36
CA ALA A 286 7.91 4.58 6.66
C ALA A 286 7.81 5.64 7.78
N LEU A 287 8.96 5.88 8.40
CA LEU A 287 9.19 6.84 9.47
C LEU A 287 10.38 7.73 9.08
N VAL A 288 10.24 9.04 9.25
CA VAL A 288 11.35 9.98 9.17
C VAL A 288 11.41 10.79 10.45
N ASP A 289 12.55 10.69 11.14
CA ASP A 289 12.81 11.30 12.44
C ASP A 289 11.69 10.99 13.46
N ARG A 290 11.35 11.94 14.32
CA ARG A 290 10.24 11.84 15.29
C ARG A 290 9.00 12.62 14.85
N ALA A 291 9.00 13.14 13.63
CA ALA A 291 8.06 14.16 13.16
C ALA A 291 7.23 13.76 11.93
N TRP A 292 7.51 12.61 11.32
CA TRP A 292 6.84 12.21 10.08
C TRP A 292 6.73 10.69 9.98
N CYS A 293 5.55 10.19 9.60
CA CYS A 293 5.39 8.82 9.14
C CYS A 293 4.39 8.75 7.98
N THR A 294 4.39 7.61 7.27
CA THR A 294 3.39 7.33 6.24
C THR A 294 3.01 5.86 6.22
N ILE A 295 1.75 5.59 5.94
CA ILE A 295 1.15 4.26 5.74
C ILE A 295 0.25 4.35 4.51
N GLY A 296 0.29 3.37 3.63
CA GLY A 296 -0.50 3.39 2.39
C GLY A 296 -0.24 2.18 1.51
N THR A 297 -0.33 2.38 0.20
CA THR A 297 -0.18 1.33 -0.81
C THR A 297 1.19 1.34 -1.49
N PHE A 298 1.91 2.48 -1.49
CA PHE A 298 3.14 2.68 -2.26
C PHE A 298 4.24 1.65 -1.97
N ASN A 299 4.53 0.82 -2.97
CA ASN A 299 5.74 0.01 -2.97
C ASN A 299 6.95 0.87 -3.36
N ALA A 300 8.07 0.67 -2.69
CA ALA A 300 9.30 1.35 -3.04
C ALA A 300 9.97 0.68 -4.27
N ASN A 301 9.29 0.64 -5.42
CA ASN A 301 9.79 0.07 -6.67
C ASN A 301 9.38 0.90 -7.91
N PRO A 302 9.94 0.63 -9.11
CA PRO A 302 9.65 1.41 -10.31
C PRO A 302 8.21 1.29 -10.83
N SER A 303 7.55 0.14 -10.63
CA SER A 303 6.15 -0.04 -11.04
C SER A 303 5.20 0.87 -10.26
N SER A 304 5.41 1.04 -8.96
CA SER A 304 4.67 1.99 -8.10
C SER A 304 4.99 3.47 -8.35
N LEU A 305 5.98 3.76 -9.20
CA LEU A 305 6.27 5.12 -9.68
C LEU A 305 5.62 5.42 -11.05
N SER A 306 5.21 4.41 -11.82
CA SER A 306 4.93 4.59 -13.26
C SER A 306 3.71 3.85 -13.79
N ALA A 307 3.39 2.66 -13.27
CA ALA A 307 2.42 1.72 -13.83
C ALA A 307 1.13 1.57 -13.00
N VAL A 308 1.10 2.09 -11.77
CA VAL A 308 -0.07 2.06 -10.89
C VAL A 308 -0.32 3.41 -10.22
N ASN A 309 -1.52 3.60 -9.69
CA ASN A 309 -1.87 4.75 -8.85
C ASN A 309 -1.73 4.34 -7.39
N GLU A 310 -0.99 5.11 -6.58
CA GLU A 310 -0.81 4.83 -5.16
C GLU A 310 -1.51 5.86 -4.27
N VAL A 311 -1.86 5.48 -3.04
CA VAL A 311 -2.39 6.38 -2.02
C VAL A 311 -1.69 6.14 -0.68
N ASN A 312 -1.24 7.22 -0.08
CA ASN A 312 -0.58 7.22 1.22
C ASN A 312 -1.13 8.32 2.12
N LEU A 313 -1.42 7.93 3.36
CA LEU A 313 -1.63 8.88 4.44
C LEU A 313 -0.26 9.28 5.01
N PHE A 314 0.03 10.57 5.04
CA PHE A 314 1.20 11.14 5.69
C PHE A 314 0.77 11.78 7.00
N VAL A 315 1.43 11.47 8.11
CA VAL A 315 1.07 11.94 9.46
C VAL A 315 2.26 12.63 10.10
N PHE A 316 2.00 13.78 10.70
CA PHE A 316 2.99 14.66 11.34
C PHE A 316 2.81 14.73 12.87
N ASP A 317 1.75 14.11 13.41
CA ASP A 317 1.50 14.03 14.86
C ASP A 317 2.57 13.16 15.57
N PRO A 318 3.34 13.71 16.53
CA PRO A 318 4.42 12.99 17.18
C PRO A 318 3.99 11.75 17.98
N ALA A 319 2.76 11.71 18.50
CA ALA A 319 2.26 10.55 19.25
C ALA A 319 1.90 9.40 18.30
N PHE A 320 1.33 9.71 17.13
CA PHE A 320 1.10 8.71 16.08
C PHE A 320 2.42 8.23 15.46
N VAL A 321 3.37 9.13 15.17
CA VAL A 321 4.72 8.74 14.70
C VAL A 321 5.45 7.86 15.72
N ALA A 322 5.32 8.13 17.02
CA ALA A 322 5.86 7.25 18.06
C ALA A 322 5.20 5.86 18.04
N ARG A 323 3.87 5.79 17.86
CA ARG A 323 3.14 4.52 17.78
C ARG A 323 3.54 3.67 16.57
N VAL A 324 3.85 4.29 15.43
CA VAL A 324 4.36 3.58 14.24
C VAL A 324 5.82 3.15 14.45
N ALA A 325 6.64 3.93 15.17
CA ALA A 325 7.98 3.50 15.58
C ALA A 325 7.97 2.33 16.60
N ASP A 326 6.96 2.23 17.46
CA ASP A 326 6.76 1.06 18.33
C ASP A 326 6.41 -0.19 17.51
N LEU A 327 5.65 -0.05 16.42
CA LEU A 327 5.35 -1.14 15.49
C LEU A 327 6.60 -1.61 14.77
N PHE A 328 7.33 -0.71 14.08
CA PHE A 328 8.60 -1.03 13.43
C PHE A 328 9.60 -1.72 14.37
N SER A 329 9.64 -1.31 15.65
CA SER A 329 10.53 -1.91 16.63
C SER A 329 10.17 -3.34 17.02
N LYS A 330 8.89 -3.72 16.91
CA LYS A 330 8.41 -5.10 17.09
C LYS A 330 8.64 -5.93 15.85
N ASP A 331 8.26 -5.42 14.68
CA ASP A 331 8.41 -6.16 13.42
C ASP A 331 9.91 -6.41 13.12
N ARG A 332 10.80 -5.47 13.50
CA ARG A 332 12.27 -5.68 13.52
C ARG A 332 12.73 -6.74 14.53
N ALA A 333 12.04 -6.92 15.66
CA ALA A 333 12.37 -7.98 16.62
C ALA A 333 11.91 -9.36 16.13
N ASP A 334 10.84 -9.40 15.34
CA ASP A 334 10.36 -10.56 14.57
C ASP A 334 11.14 -10.75 13.25
N SER A 335 12.27 -10.06 13.05
CA SER A 335 13.09 -10.10 11.83
C SER A 335 14.52 -10.61 12.06
N ARG A 336 15.05 -11.33 11.07
CA ARG A 336 16.46 -11.74 11.00
C ARG A 336 17.32 -10.60 10.44
N PRO A 337 18.39 -10.16 11.12
CA PRO A 337 19.30 -9.16 10.58
C PRO A 337 20.12 -9.71 9.40
N VAL A 338 20.17 -8.97 8.30
CA VAL A 338 21.05 -9.29 7.16
C VAL A 338 22.44 -8.71 7.44
N THR A 339 23.47 -9.55 7.32
CA THR A 339 24.85 -9.18 7.64
C THR A 339 25.82 -9.71 6.59
N ARG A 340 27.09 -9.27 6.66
CA ARG A 340 28.16 -9.82 5.82
C ARG A 340 28.44 -11.32 6.09
N ALA A 341 28.05 -11.86 7.23
CA ALA A 341 28.11 -13.29 7.51
C ALA A 341 26.95 -14.05 6.85
N THR A 342 25.70 -13.63 7.09
CA THR A 342 24.52 -14.32 6.54
C THR A 342 24.46 -14.26 5.00
N LEU A 343 24.97 -13.19 4.38
CA LEU A 343 25.13 -13.13 2.92
C LEU A 343 26.27 -14.05 2.40
N ALA A 344 27.31 -14.31 3.19
CA ALA A 344 28.39 -15.21 2.80
C ALA A 344 27.91 -16.67 2.74
N GLU A 345 27.09 -17.08 3.72
CA GLU A 345 26.51 -18.42 3.85
C GLU A 345 25.59 -18.85 2.69
N ARG A 346 24.99 -17.90 1.97
CA ARG A 346 24.08 -18.19 0.83
C ARG A 346 24.79 -18.90 -0.32
N SER A 347 24.10 -19.84 -0.97
CA SER A 347 24.68 -20.65 -2.05
C SER A 347 25.10 -19.82 -3.27
N LEU A 348 26.06 -20.32 -4.06
CA LEU A 348 26.43 -19.69 -5.34
C LEU A 348 25.25 -19.68 -6.33
N THR A 349 24.40 -20.71 -6.29
CA THR A 349 23.19 -20.81 -7.10
C THR A 349 22.20 -19.70 -6.75
N ASP A 350 21.94 -19.46 -5.46
CA ASP A 350 21.08 -18.36 -5.02
C ASP A 350 21.61 -17.01 -5.49
N LYS A 351 22.91 -16.75 -5.29
CA LYS A 351 23.58 -15.51 -5.72
C LYS A 351 23.50 -15.29 -7.24
N ALA A 352 23.54 -16.37 -8.02
CA ALA A 352 23.34 -16.31 -9.47
C ALA A 352 21.87 -16.01 -9.84
N VAL A 353 20.89 -16.66 -9.19
CA VAL A 353 19.46 -16.41 -9.41
C VAL A 353 19.08 -14.98 -9.05
N ASP A 354 19.55 -14.48 -7.91
CA ASP A 354 19.38 -13.09 -7.48
C ASP A 354 19.93 -12.11 -8.54
N SER A 355 21.14 -12.35 -9.05
CA SER A 355 21.78 -11.52 -10.07
C SER A 355 21.01 -11.51 -11.40
N LEU A 356 20.44 -12.65 -11.79
CA LEU A 356 19.58 -12.76 -12.98
C LEU A 356 18.25 -12.02 -12.81
N ALA A 357 17.62 -12.14 -11.63
CA ALA A 357 16.41 -11.40 -11.29
C ALA A 357 16.65 -9.89 -11.29
N HIS A 358 17.76 -9.42 -10.70
CA HIS A 358 18.18 -8.03 -10.76
C HIS A 358 18.36 -7.54 -12.21
N GLY A 359 19.07 -8.31 -13.05
CA GLY A 359 19.27 -7.98 -14.46
C GLY A 359 17.95 -7.86 -15.23
N ALA A 360 17.03 -8.81 -15.05
CA ALA A 360 15.71 -8.80 -15.69
C ALA A 360 14.87 -7.58 -15.25
N LEU A 361 14.81 -7.30 -13.95
CA LEU A 361 14.04 -6.17 -13.41
C LEU A 361 14.62 -4.81 -13.82
N SER A 362 15.96 -4.69 -13.87
CA SER A 362 16.65 -3.48 -14.36
C SER A 362 16.39 -3.22 -15.85
N LEU A 363 16.33 -4.28 -16.67
CA LEU A 363 15.98 -4.16 -18.09
C LEU A 363 14.52 -3.72 -18.28
N LEU A 364 13.60 -4.24 -17.47
CA LEU A 364 12.18 -3.84 -17.48
C LEU A 364 12.01 -2.36 -17.09
N ASP A 365 12.65 -1.90 -16.01
CA ASP A 365 12.67 -0.49 -15.61
C ASP A 365 13.24 0.42 -16.72
N GLY A 366 14.33 0.00 -17.36
CA GLY A 366 14.92 0.69 -18.50
C GLY A 366 13.98 0.79 -19.72
N LEU A 367 13.17 -0.24 -19.99
CA LEU A 367 12.18 -0.23 -21.06
C LEU A 367 10.96 0.65 -20.72
N ILE A 368 10.52 0.68 -19.47
CA ILE A 368 9.40 1.52 -19.01
C ILE A 368 9.79 3.01 -19.11
N LYS A 369 11.02 3.37 -18.74
CA LYS A 369 11.58 4.74 -18.85
C LYS A 369 11.80 5.26 -20.27
N THR A 370 11.57 4.45 -21.31
CA THR A 370 11.64 4.93 -22.71
C THR A 370 10.30 5.44 -23.26
N SER A 371 9.24 5.49 -22.44
CA SER A 371 8.12 6.42 -22.66
C SER A 371 8.46 7.81 -22.10
N PRO A 372 8.14 8.90 -22.81
CA PRO A 372 8.90 10.15 -22.72
C PRO A 372 8.68 10.97 -21.42
N ASP A 373 9.78 11.58 -20.98
CA ASP A 373 9.90 12.62 -19.92
C ASP A 373 9.12 13.91 -20.25
#